data_AF-A0A2V8TKI7-F1
#
_entry.id   AF-A0A2V8TKI7-F1
#
_cell.length_a   1.000
_cell.length_b   1.000
_cell.length_c   1.000
_cell.angle_alpha   90.00
_cell.angle_beta   90.00
_cell.angle_gamma   90.00
#
_symmetry.space_group_name_H-M   'P 1'
#
loop_
_entity.id
_entity.type
_entity.pdbx_description
1 polymer ?
#
loop_
_entity_poly.entity_id
_entity_poly.type
_entity_poly.pdbx_seq_one_letter_code
_entity_poly.pdbx_strand_id
1 'polypeptide(L)'
;MNRSRDGVPLGGERDDLSARGEELRNMFNRARAFTEELLRENERLRFRVAGLTREMEQTAGKVPAAASDSVAQLSARVRALEEERDDLLGRFREVEAMNRDVAARHQEIEAQNNHLANLYVASYQLHATLNFGEVLDTVKEILINLIGAEAFAILWVDERNGDLKREAIQGMGSSVPEKIRTERGPLQRAAAGEPFYADPLPDPLSVDVRNPIACVPLKIGTRVIGVIAIYRLLQQKERFQPLDFELFTLLAGHASTALFSSKLYERSEKKLSELQGFLDLLTAPSP
;
A
#
# COMPACT_ATOMS: atom_id res chain seq x y z
N MET A 1 106.19 75.07 -54.90
CA MET A 1 104.95 75.42 -55.62
C MET A 1 103.81 74.75 -54.87
N ASN A 2 103.04 75.53 -54.10
CA ASN A 2 101.64 75.94 -54.36
C ASN A 2 100.62 74.80 -54.14
N ARG A 3 99.43 74.95 -53.55
CA ARG A 3 98.78 75.82 -52.54
C ARG A 3 97.37 75.17 -52.37
N SER A 4 96.86 75.06 -51.13
CA SER A 4 95.46 75.08 -50.61
C SER A 4 94.27 74.62 -51.51
N ARG A 5 93.23 73.91 -51.04
CA ARG A 5 92.23 74.34 -50.02
C ARG A 5 91.16 73.24 -49.73
N ASP A 6 90.40 73.48 -48.64
CA ASP A 6 89.01 73.06 -48.30
C ASP A 6 88.72 71.66 -47.71
N GLY A 7 87.76 71.64 -46.76
CA GLY A 7 87.49 70.55 -45.81
C GLY A 7 86.11 69.89 -45.90
N VAL A 8 85.65 69.39 -44.72
CA VAL A 8 84.37 68.72 -44.32
C VAL A 8 84.58 67.25 -43.88
N PRO A 9 84.01 66.79 -42.73
CA PRO A 9 84.32 65.48 -42.13
C PRO A 9 83.28 64.38 -42.43
N LEU A 10 83.73 63.12 -42.41
CA LEU A 10 82.93 61.89 -42.48
C LEU A 10 83.22 61.04 -41.23
N GLY A 11 82.19 60.69 -40.45
CA GLY A 11 82.29 59.75 -39.33
C GLY A 11 80.91 59.23 -38.93
N GLY A 12 80.60 57.96 -39.23
CA GLY A 12 79.26 57.40 -38.95
C GLY A 12 79.08 55.86 -38.99
N GLU A 13 80.10 55.03 -39.23
CA GLU A 13 79.89 53.56 -39.36
C GLU A 13 80.73 52.68 -38.40
N ARG A 14 81.53 53.25 -37.49
CA ARG A 14 82.38 52.46 -36.55
C ARG A 14 81.79 52.26 -35.13
N ASP A 15 80.68 52.91 -34.78
CA ASP A 15 80.14 52.89 -33.41
C ASP A 15 79.19 51.71 -33.09
N ASP A 16 78.52 51.11 -34.10
CA ASP A 16 77.48 50.10 -33.86
C ASP A 16 78.03 48.69 -33.50
N LEU A 17 79.29 48.40 -33.89
CA LEU A 17 79.97 47.12 -33.57
C LEU A 17 80.63 47.15 -32.17
N SER A 18 81.08 48.32 -31.70
CA SER A 18 81.66 48.47 -30.36
C SER A 18 80.57 48.48 -29.29
N ALA A 19 79.44 49.16 -29.54
CA ALA A 19 78.28 49.18 -28.64
C ALA A 19 77.66 47.77 -28.45
N ARG A 20 77.48 47.00 -29.54
CA ARG A 20 77.01 45.60 -29.46
C ARG A 20 78.00 44.68 -28.75
N GLY A 21 79.30 44.92 -28.87
CA GLY A 21 80.35 44.18 -28.18
C GLY A 21 80.37 44.42 -26.66
N GLU A 22 80.13 45.66 -26.22
CA GLU A 22 80.00 46.02 -24.81
C GLU A 22 78.69 45.52 -24.19
N GLU A 23 77.57 45.59 -24.91
CA GLU A 23 76.31 45.00 -24.47
C GLU A 23 76.41 43.47 -24.29
N LEU A 24 77.01 42.76 -25.25
CA LEU A 24 77.25 41.31 -25.14
C LEU A 24 78.11 40.96 -23.93
N ARG A 25 79.13 41.76 -23.62
CA ARG A 25 80.04 41.55 -22.49
C ARG A 25 79.35 41.84 -21.15
N ASN A 26 78.51 42.87 -21.08
CA ASN A 26 77.67 43.15 -19.92
C ASN A 26 76.60 42.06 -19.71
N MET A 27 76.02 41.54 -20.79
CA MET A 27 75.06 40.45 -20.74
C MET A 27 75.72 39.14 -20.28
N PHE A 28 76.95 38.85 -20.73
CA PHE A 28 77.74 37.71 -20.26
C PHE A 28 78.14 37.83 -18.78
N ASN A 29 78.52 39.03 -18.32
CA ASN A 29 78.83 39.25 -16.91
C ASN A 29 77.60 39.12 -16.02
N ARG A 30 76.43 39.62 -16.46
CA ARG A 30 75.14 39.41 -15.77
C ARG A 30 74.73 37.95 -15.77
N ALA A 31 74.88 37.25 -16.90
CA ALA A 31 74.61 35.83 -17.00
C ALA A 31 75.49 35.05 -16.01
N ARG A 32 76.80 35.34 -15.94
CA ARG A 32 77.71 34.72 -14.98
C ARG A 32 77.33 35.00 -13.53
N ALA A 33 77.02 36.25 -13.17
CA ALA A 33 76.60 36.61 -11.82
C ALA A 33 75.30 35.88 -11.43
N PHE A 34 74.35 35.79 -12.37
CA PHE A 34 73.11 35.04 -12.19
C PHE A 34 73.36 33.54 -12.00
N THR A 35 74.27 32.93 -12.77
CA THR A 35 74.63 31.51 -12.60
C THR A 35 75.29 31.26 -11.23
N GLU A 36 76.15 32.17 -10.77
CA GLU A 36 76.78 32.09 -9.44
C GLU A 36 75.74 32.22 -8.31
N GLU A 37 74.72 33.07 -8.47
CA GLU A 37 73.61 33.21 -7.53
C GLU A 37 72.71 31.96 -7.52
N LEU A 38 72.36 31.43 -8.69
CA LEU A 38 71.61 30.17 -8.84
C LEU A 38 72.32 28.98 -8.20
N LEU A 39 73.65 28.91 -8.35
CA LEU A 39 74.46 27.85 -7.73
C LEU A 39 74.42 27.94 -6.20
N ARG A 40 74.58 29.15 -5.64
CA ARG A 40 74.47 29.38 -4.18
C ARG A 40 73.09 29.04 -3.65
N GLU A 41 72.04 29.42 -4.38
CA GLU A 41 70.68 29.10 -4.00
C GLU A 41 70.40 27.58 -4.09
N ASN A 42 70.94 26.91 -5.11
CA ASN A 42 70.84 25.45 -5.23
C ASN A 42 71.53 24.74 -4.06
N GLU A 43 72.73 25.19 -3.65
CA GLU A 43 73.41 24.66 -2.47
C GLU A 43 72.61 24.88 -1.18
N ARG A 44 72.03 26.07 -1.00
CA ARG A 44 71.17 26.38 0.15
C ARG A 44 69.93 25.52 0.18
N LEU A 45 69.30 25.30 -0.98
CA LEU A 45 68.14 24.42 -1.12
C LEU A 45 68.50 22.97 -0.80
N ARG A 46 69.64 22.48 -1.31
CA ARG A 46 70.14 21.12 -1.01
C ARG A 46 70.38 20.94 0.49
N PHE A 47 70.98 21.92 1.15
CA PHE A 47 71.16 21.89 2.61
C PHE A 47 69.83 21.86 3.37
N ARG A 48 68.86 22.66 2.94
CA ARG A 48 67.54 22.73 3.57
C ARG A 48 66.74 21.44 3.39
N VAL A 49 66.78 20.84 2.19
CA VAL A 49 66.18 19.54 1.92
C VAL A 49 66.85 18.47 2.78
N ALA A 50 68.18 18.40 2.82
CA ALA A 50 68.91 17.45 3.64
C ALA A 50 68.65 17.61 5.16
N GLY A 51 68.39 18.84 5.62
CA GLY A 51 67.98 19.13 7.00
C GLY A 51 66.57 18.61 7.30
N LEU A 52 65.60 18.94 6.44
CA LEU A 52 64.21 18.47 6.56
C LEU A 52 64.10 16.95 6.47
N THR A 53 64.86 16.30 5.57
CA THR A 53 64.90 14.84 5.48
C THR A 53 65.43 14.21 6.77
N ARG A 54 66.46 14.80 7.38
CA ARG A 54 66.99 14.35 8.68
C ARG A 54 66.00 14.56 9.83
N GLU A 55 65.27 15.68 9.84
CA GLU A 55 64.22 15.93 10.83
C GLU A 55 63.09 14.90 10.69
N MET A 56 62.63 14.63 9.46
CA MET A 56 61.61 13.61 9.17
C MET A 56 62.06 12.22 9.61
N GLU A 57 63.27 11.80 9.28
CA GLU A 57 63.85 10.51 9.71
C GLU A 57 63.97 10.41 11.24
N GLN A 58 64.36 11.50 11.91
CA GLN A 58 64.43 11.56 13.37
C GLN A 58 63.04 11.51 14.02
N THR A 59 62.02 12.15 13.45
CA THR A 59 60.63 12.02 13.94
C THR A 59 60.03 10.65 13.65
N ALA A 60 60.32 10.07 12.48
CA ALA A 60 59.87 8.72 12.13
C ALA A 60 60.48 7.65 13.07
N GLY A 61 61.74 7.81 13.46
CA GLY A 61 62.39 6.95 14.47
C GLY A 61 62.02 7.26 15.92
N LYS A 62 61.34 8.38 16.20
CA LYS A 62 60.90 8.81 17.54
C LYS A 62 59.41 8.62 17.80
N VAL A 63 58.63 8.07 16.87
CA VAL A 63 57.33 7.48 17.24
C VAL A 63 57.66 6.38 18.25
N PRO A 64 57.29 6.50 19.54
CA PRO A 64 57.61 5.46 20.51
C PRO A 64 57.06 4.14 19.96
N ALA A 65 57.83 3.05 20.00
CA ALA A 65 57.33 1.74 19.60
C ALA A 65 55.97 1.43 20.27
N ALA A 66 55.80 1.87 21.53
CA ALA A 66 54.55 1.83 22.27
C ALA A 66 53.37 2.60 21.61
N ALA A 67 53.62 3.74 20.96
CA ALA A 67 52.59 4.50 20.24
C ALA A 67 52.21 3.83 18.91
N SER A 68 53.19 3.27 18.17
CA SER A 68 52.92 2.49 16.95
C SER A 68 52.17 1.19 17.26
N ASP A 69 52.55 0.50 18.35
CA ASP A 69 51.85 -0.70 18.85
C ASP A 69 50.43 -0.37 19.32
N SER A 70 50.24 0.77 19.99
CA SER A 70 48.91 1.24 20.40
C SER A 70 48.02 1.54 19.19
N VAL A 71 48.56 2.18 18.15
CA VAL A 71 47.83 2.44 16.90
C VAL A 71 47.46 1.15 16.19
N ALA A 72 48.35 0.15 16.17
CA ALA A 72 48.07 -1.17 15.60
C ALA A 72 46.98 -1.92 16.39
N GLN A 73 47.05 -1.92 17.72
CA GLN A 73 46.03 -2.53 18.59
C GLN A 73 44.66 -1.86 18.46
N LEU A 74 44.62 -0.52 18.44
CA LEU A 74 43.38 0.24 18.25
C LEU A 74 42.78 -0.04 16.86
N SER A 75 43.59 -0.08 15.81
CA SER A 75 43.12 -0.38 14.45
C SER A 75 42.56 -1.80 14.33
N ALA A 76 43.21 -2.77 14.97
CA ALA A 76 42.71 -4.15 15.03
C ALA A 76 41.39 -4.23 15.81
N ARG A 77 41.26 -3.47 16.91
CA ARG A 77 40.02 -3.41 17.69
C ARG A 77 38.89 -2.74 16.91
N VAL A 78 39.17 -1.68 16.15
CA VAL A 78 38.20 -1.03 15.26
C VAL A 78 37.68 -2.01 14.21
N ARG A 79 38.56 -2.75 13.53
CA ARG A 79 38.12 -3.78 12.56
C ARG A 79 37.22 -4.85 13.20
N ALA A 80 37.61 -5.37 14.35
CA ALA A 80 36.80 -6.37 15.06
C ALA A 80 35.42 -5.82 15.44
N LEU A 81 35.35 -4.56 15.89
CA LEU A 81 34.08 -3.89 16.20
C LEU A 81 33.26 -3.58 14.95
N GLU A 82 33.90 -3.27 13.81
CA GLU A 82 33.21 -3.07 12.53
C GLU A 82 32.57 -4.37 12.03
N GLU A 83 33.29 -5.49 12.11
CA GLU A 83 32.80 -6.83 11.78
C GLU A 83 31.64 -7.25 12.70
N GLU A 84 31.77 -7.07 14.01
CA GLU A 84 30.72 -7.36 14.99
C GLU A 84 29.47 -6.49 14.75
N ARG A 85 29.68 -5.21 14.44
CA ARG A 85 28.59 -4.28 14.08
C ARG A 85 27.89 -4.71 12.80
N ASP A 86 28.62 -5.17 11.79
CA ASP A 86 28.02 -5.65 10.53
C ASP A 86 27.23 -6.95 10.73
N ASP A 87 27.72 -7.89 11.56
CA ASP A 87 26.97 -9.10 11.96
C ASP A 87 25.67 -8.74 12.71
N LEU A 88 25.75 -7.84 13.70
CA LEU A 88 24.59 -7.38 14.46
C LEU A 88 23.57 -6.67 13.57
N LEU A 89 24.02 -5.82 12.64
CA LEU A 89 23.13 -5.18 11.66
C LEU A 89 22.46 -6.21 10.74
N GLY A 90 23.16 -7.27 10.36
CA GLY A 90 22.60 -8.38 9.59
C GLY A 90 21.46 -9.07 10.34
N ARG A 91 21.72 -9.50 11.57
CA ARG A 91 20.71 -10.14 12.44
C ARG A 91 19.54 -9.20 12.74
N PHE A 92 19.80 -7.92 12.97
CA PHE A 92 18.75 -6.93 13.21
C PHE A 92 17.81 -6.80 12.01
N ARG A 93 18.35 -6.76 10.78
CA ARG A 93 17.52 -6.71 9.56
C ARG A 93 16.69 -7.97 9.38
N GLU A 94 17.25 -9.14 9.69
CA GLU A 94 16.52 -10.41 9.64
C GLU A 94 15.36 -10.43 10.65
N VAL A 95 15.62 -10.02 11.90
CA VAL A 95 14.59 -9.91 12.94
C VAL A 95 13.53 -8.88 12.57
N GLU A 96 13.90 -7.72 12.04
CA GLU A 96 12.93 -6.74 11.56
C GLU A 96 12.05 -7.28 10.43
N ALA A 97 12.63 -8.02 9.49
CA ALA A 97 11.88 -8.63 8.39
C ALA A 97 10.90 -9.69 8.91
N MET A 98 11.36 -10.54 9.84
CA MET A 98 10.51 -11.56 10.47
C MET A 98 9.40 -10.92 11.31
N ASN A 99 9.70 -9.87 12.09
CA ASN A 99 8.70 -9.14 12.86
C ASN A 99 7.64 -8.50 11.96
N ARG A 100 8.04 -7.95 10.80
CA ARG A 100 7.09 -7.41 9.82
C ARG A 100 6.17 -8.49 9.25
N ASP A 101 6.71 -9.66 8.90
CA ASP A 101 5.90 -10.79 8.40
C ASP A 101 4.93 -11.30 9.48
N VAL A 102 5.42 -11.48 10.70
CA VAL A 102 4.59 -11.89 11.85
C VAL A 102 3.50 -10.86 12.13
N ALA A 103 3.80 -9.57 12.11
CA ALA A 103 2.81 -8.51 12.29
C ALA A 103 1.74 -8.53 11.18
N ALA A 104 2.14 -8.72 9.92
CA ALA A 104 1.20 -8.80 8.80
C ALA A 104 0.23 -10.01 8.95
N ARG A 105 0.76 -11.18 9.30
CA ARG A 105 -0.08 -12.37 9.55
C ARG A 105 -0.99 -12.21 10.75
N HIS A 106 -0.51 -11.57 11.82
CA HIS A 106 -1.35 -11.26 12.98
C HIS A 106 -2.52 -10.36 12.61
N GLN A 107 -2.28 -9.31 11.82
CA GLN A 107 -3.35 -8.44 11.33
C GLN A 107 -4.38 -9.20 10.48
N GLU A 108 -3.93 -10.11 9.62
CA GLU A 108 -4.82 -10.94 8.82
C GLU A 108 -5.67 -11.89 9.69
N ILE A 109 -5.05 -12.56 10.66
CA ILE A 109 -5.74 -13.44 11.60
C ILE A 109 -6.73 -12.67 12.46
N GLU A 110 -6.36 -11.49 12.97
CA GLU A 110 -7.27 -10.63 13.73
C GLU A 110 -8.46 -10.19 12.87
N ALA A 111 -8.21 -9.82 11.61
CA ALA A 111 -9.29 -9.50 10.68
C ALA A 111 -10.23 -10.70 10.50
N GLN A 112 -9.71 -11.89 10.22
CA GLN A 112 -10.53 -13.11 10.07
C GLN A 112 -11.33 -13.44 11.34
N ASN A 113 -10.70 -13.33 12.51
CA ASN A 113 -11.34 -13.62 13.79
C ASN A 113 -12.48 -12.62 14.09
N ASN A 114 -12.26 -11.33 13.83
CA ASN A 114 -13.30 -10.31 13.94
C ASN A 114 -14.50 -10.61 13.03
N HIS A 115 -14.26 -11.08 11.80
CA HIS A 115 -15.33 -11.48 10.88
C HIS A 115 -16.11 -12.70 11.40
N LEU A 116 -15.43 -13.72 11.91
CA LEU A 116 -16.07 -14.89 12.51
C LEU A 116 -16.91 -14.52 13.74
N ALA A 117 -16.40 -13.64 14.60
CA ALA A 117 -17.13 -13.16 15.77
C ALA A 117 -18.40 -12.40 15.37
N ASN A 118 -18.30 -11.48 14.40
CA ASN A 118 -19.45 -10.74 13.89
C ASN A 118 -20.50 -11.67 13.27
N LEU A 119 -20.06 -12.69 12.52
CA LEU A 119 -20.95 -13.68 11.94
C LEU A 119 -21.63 -14.56 12.99
N TYR A 120 -20.91 -14.96 14.04
CA TYR A 120 -21.46 -15.76 15.13
C TYR A 120 -22.59 -15.01 15.84
N VAL A 121 -22.37 -13.74 16.16
CA VAL A 121 -23.39 -12.88 16.78
C VAL A 121 -24.60 -12.73 15.87
N ALA A 122 -24.36 -12.44 14.58
CA ALA A 122 -25.42 -12.34 13.56
C ALA A 122 -26.23 -13.64 13.42
N SER A 123 -25.57 -14.79 13.40
CA SER A 123 -26.21 -16.10 13.34
C SER A 123 -27.12 -16.35 14.53
N TYR A 124 -26.63 -16.06 15.75
CA TYR A 124 -27.43 -16.20 16.97
C TYR A 124 -28.68 -15.31 16.95
N GLN A 125 -28.52 -14.04 16.57
CA GLN A 125 -29.63 -13.08 16.48
C GLN A 125 -30.70 -13.51 15.46
N LEU A 126 -30.29 -14.05 14.31
CA LEU A 126 -31.22 -14.51 13.27
C LEU A 126 -32.13 -15.65 13.75
N HIS A 127 -31.62 -16.50 14.63
CA HIS A 127 -32.34 -17.68 15.12
C HIS A 127 -33.00 -17.46 16.48
N ALA A 128 -32.88 -16.27 17.08
CA ALA A 128 -33.42 -15.97 18.41
C ALA A 128 -34.94 -15.82 18.44
N THR A 129 -35.57 -15.55 17.29
CA THR A 129 -37.01 -15.33 17.16
C THR A 129 -37.58 -16.12 15.98
N LEU A 130 -38.86 -16.48 16.10
CA LEU A 130 -39.64 -17.12 15.03
C LEU A 130 -40.63 -16.16 14.37
N ASN A 131 -40.62 -14.88 14.76
CA ASN A 131 -41.41 -13.84 14.11
C ASN A 131 -40.75 -13.42 12.80
N PHE A 132 -41.45 -13.57 11.67
CA PHE A 132 -40.88 -13.29 10.35
C PHE A 132 -40.42 -11.84 10.20
N GLY A 133 -41.17 -10.89 10.77
CA GLY A 133 -40.83 -9.47 10.74
C GLY A 133 -39.53 -9.17 11.48
N GLU A 134 -39.38 -9.70 12.70
CA GLU A 134 -38.17 -9.50 13.50
C GLU A 134 -36.94 -10.16 12.85
N VAL A 135 -37.08 -11.37 12.31
CA VAL A 135 -35.98 -12.01 11.55
C VAL A 135 -35.58 -11.15 10.35
N LEU A 136 -36.56 -10.61 9.62
CA LEU A 136 -36.31 -9.75 8.47
C LEU A 136 -35.56 -8.47 8.85
N ASP A 137 -35.89 -7.88 10.00
CA ASP A 137 -35.19 -6.71 10.55
C ASP A 137 -33.74 -7.05 10.94
N THR A 138 -33.52 -8.19 11.60
CA THR A 138 -32.16 -8.69 11.88
C THR A 138 -31.36 -8.91 10.60
N VAL A 139 -31.95 -9.48 9.53
CA VAL A 139 -31.27 -9.63 8.23
C VAL A 139 -30.89 -8.26 7.65
N LYS A 140 -31.76 -7.25 7.76
CA LYS A 140 -31.45 -5.89 7.29
C LYS A 140 -30.27 -5.31 8.07
N GLU A 141 -30.25 -5.44 9.38
CA GLU A 141 -29.14 -4.95 10.22
C GLU A 141 -27.82 -5.60 9.84
N ILE A 142 -27.81 -6.90 9.59
CA ILE A 142 -26.59 -7.61 9.15
C ILE A 142 -26.16 -7.13 7.76
N LEU A 143 -27.09 -6.95 6.82
CA LEU A 143 -26.79 -6.42 5.49
C LEU A 143 -26.16 -5.02 5.57
N ILE A 144 -26.65 -4.16 6.47
CA ILE A 144 -26.12 -2.81 6.67
C ILE A 144 -24.75 -2.85 7.35
N ASN A 145 -24.62 -3.59 8.45
CA ASN A 145 -23.45 -3.51 9.33
C ASN A 145 -22.27 -4.38 8.86
N LEU A 146 -22.55 -5.58 8.34
CA LEU A 146 -21.50 -6.54 7.97
C LEU A 146 -21.07 -6.39 6.51
N ILE A 147 -22.04 -6.25 5.61
CA ILE A 147 -21.79 -6.12 4.17
C ILE A 147 -21.61 -4.65 3.76
N GLY A 148 -22.18 -3.72 4.51
CA GLY A 148 -22.22 -2.31 4.12
C GLY A 148 -23.20 -2.06 2.98
N ALA A 149 -24.32 -2.79 2.91
CA ALA A 149 -25.34 -2.56 1.89
C ALA A 149 -26.19 -1.33 2.24
N GLU A 150 -26.15 -0.30 1.39
CA GLU A 150 -26.93 0.94 1.59
C GLU A 150 -28.31 0.83 0.93
N ALA A 151 -28.39 0.21 -0.25
CA ALA A 151 -29.62 0.01 -1.00
C ALA A 151 -29.78 -1.46 -1.36
N PHE A 152 -30.83 -2.10 -0.86
CA PHE A 152 -31.10 -3.52 -1.10
C PHE A 152 -32.59 -3.88 -0.96
N ALA A 153 -32.97 -5.02 -1.51
CA ALA A 153 -34.30 -5.61 -1.37
C ALA A 153 -34.18 -7.10 -1.00
N ILE A 154 -35.09 -7.55 -0.14
CA ILE A 154 -35.26 -8.97 0.18
C ILE A 154 -36.54 -9.43 -0.51
N LEU A 155 -36.37 -10.40 -1.40
CA LEU A 155 -37.40 -10.91 -2.28
C LEU A 155 -37.69 -12.37 -1.91
N TRP A 156 -38.96 -12.75 -1.94
CA TRP A 156 -39.43 -14.11 -1.72
C TRP A 156 -39.90 -14.72 -3.03
N VAL A 157 -39.56 -15.97 -3.29
CA VAL A 157 -40.00 -16.67 -4.50
C VAL A 157 -41.43 -17.18 -4.30
N ASP A 158 -42.35 -16.78 -5.18
CA ASP A 158 -43.69 -17.37 -5.24
C ASP A 158 -43.61 -18.73 -5.96
N GLU A 159 -44.02 -19.78 -5.25
CA GLU A 159 -43.93 -21.16 -5.70
C GLU A 159 -44.84 -21.47 -6.90
N ARG A 160 -45.86 -20.63 -7.17
CA ARG A 160 -46.87 -20.91 -8.20
C ARG A 160 -46.45 -20.48 -9.60
N ASN A 161 -45.75 -19.35 -9.71
CA ASN A 161 -45.41 -18.71 -10.98
C ASN A 161 -43.91 -18.36 -11.09
N GLY A 162 -43.14 -18.53 -10.02
CA GLY A 162 -41.72 -18.17 -9.98
C GLY A 162 -41.48 -16.66 -9.87
N ASP A 163 -42.53 -15.85 -9.67
CA ASP A 163 -42.39 -14.41 -9.50
C ASP A 163 -41.74 -14.09 -8.15
N LEU A 164 -41.03 -12.96 -8.08
CA LEU A 164 -40.44 -12.47 -6.85
C LEU A 164 -41.38 -11.48 -6.17
N LYS A 165 -41.79 -11.80 -4.94
CA LYS A 165 -42.53 -10.88 -4.07
C LYS A 165 -41.56 -10.14 -3.16
N ARG A 166 -41.65 -8.82 -3.10
CA ARG A 166 -40.83 -8.00 -2.20
C ARG A 166 -41.33 -8.14 -0.75
N GLU A 167 -40.47 -8.61 0.15
CA GLU A 167 -40.74 -8.67 1.59
C GLU A 167 -40.12 -7.48 2.33
N ALA A 168 -38.94 -7.02 1.90
CA ALA A 168 -38.31 -5.82 2.45
C ALA A 168 -37.57 -5.01 1.39
N ILE A 169 -37.41 -3.72 1.68
CA ILE A 169 -36.61 -2.78 0.90
C ILE A 169 -35.91 -1.80 1.84
N GLN A 170 -34.69 -1.41 1.50
CA GLN A 170 -33.88 -0.43 2.21
C GLN A 170 -33.20 0.50 1.20
N GLY A 171 -33.11 1.80 1.51
CA GLY A 171 -32.35 2.78 0.72
C GLY A 171 -32.91 3.12 -0.67
N MET A 172 -34.12 2.64 -1.01
CA MET A 172 -34.72 2.80 -2.36
C MET A 172 -36.20 3.23 -2.35
N GLY A 173 -36.79 3.54 -1.19
CA GLY A 173 -38.18 4.00 -1.07
C GLY A 173 -39.19 3.01 -1.68
N SER A 174 -40.01 3.47 -2.62
CA SER A 174 -41.00 2.65 -3.34
C SER A 174 -40.53 2.20 -4.74
N SER A 175 -39.25 2.37 -5.07
CA SER A 175 -38.72 2.17 -6.42
C SER A 175 -38.76 0.71 -6.89
N VAL A 176 -38.65 -0.25 -5.97
CA VAL A 176 -38.78 -1.69 -6.27
C VAL A 176 -40.27 -2.09 -6.18
N PRO A 177 -40.90 -2.64 -7.23
CA PRO A 177 -42.29 -3.07 -7.19
C PRO A 177 -42.56 -4.17 -6.13
N GLU A 178 -43.82 -4.30 -5.70
CA GLU A 178 -44.21 -5.37 -4.75
C GLU A 178 -44.09 -6.77 -5.37
N LYS A 179 -44.36 -6.89 -6.67
CA LYS A 179 -44.21 -8.13 -7.44
C LYS A 179 -43.35 -7.86 -8.66
N ILE A 180 -42.36 -8.71 -8.86
CA ILE A 180 -41.38 -8.60 -9.94
C ILE A 180 -41.44 -9.89 -10.75
N ARG A 181 -41.79 -9.75 -12.04
CA ARG A 181 -41.72 -10.86 -12.99
C ARG A 181 -40.27 -11.01 -13.44
N THR A 182 -39.68 -12.16 -13.18
CA THR A 182 -38.30 -12.45 -13.54
C THR A 182 -38.26 -13.22 -14.86
N GLU A 183 -38.36 -12.51 -15.98
CA GLU A 183 -38.25 -13.16 -17.29
C GLU A 183 -36.79 -13.34 -17.71
N ARG A 184 -35.95 -12.32 -17.44
CA ARG A 184 -34.50 -12.32 -17.76
C ARG A 184 -33.75 -11.41 -16.77
N GLY A 185 -32.44 -11.64 -16.64
CA GLY A 185 -31.53 -10.76 -15.89
C GLY A 185 -30.99 -11.37 -14.59
N PRO A 186 -30.24 -10.58 -13.80
CA PRO A 186 -29.57 -11.02 -12.57
C PRO A 186 -30.52 -11.68 -11.55
N LEU A 187 -31.70 -11.09 -11.36
CA LEU A 187 -32.71 -11.60 -10.43
C LEU A 187 -33.23 -12.98 -10.83
N GLN A 188 -33.39 -13.24 -12.14
CA GLN A 188 -33.84 -14.54 -12.62
C GLN A 188 -32.78 -15.62 -12.41
N ARG A 189 -31.50 -15.30 -12.62
CA ARG A 189 -30.39 -16.22 -12.34
C ARG A 189 -30.33 -16.59 -10.85
N ALA A 190 -30.47 -15.60 -9.99
CA ALA A 190 -30.52 -15.83 -8.54
C ALA A 190 -31.77 -16.62 -8.12
N ALA A 191 -32.93 -16.36 -8.72
CA ALA A 191 -34.13 -17.17 -8.48
C ALA A 191 -33.95 -18.65 -8.93
N ALA A 192 -33.14 -18.91 -9.96
CA ALA A 192 -32.74 -20.24 -10.38
C ALA A 192 -31.62 -20.86 -9.49
N GLY A 193 -31.06 -20.07 -8.57
CA GLY A 193 -30.06 -20.50 -7.59
C GLY A 193 -28.62 -20.15 -7.95
N GLU A 194 -28.38 -19.41 -9.03
CA GLU A 194 -27.05 -18.93 -9.37
C GLU A 194 -26.82 -17.52 -8.82
N PRO A 195 -25.83 -17.31 -7.94
CA PRO A 195 -25.51 -15.95 -7.50
C PRO A 195 -25.02 -15.11 -8.68
N PHE A 196 -25.30 -13.81 -8.61
CA PHE A 196 -24.79 -12.82 -9.56
C PHE A 196 -24.03 -11.74 -8.81
N TYR A 197 -22.87 -11.35 -9.32
CA TYR A 197 -22.08 -10.25 -8.81
C TYR A 197 -21.59 -9.43 -10.01
N ALA A 198 -21.80 -8.12 -9.97
CA ALA A 198 -21.29 -7.21 -10.99
C ALA A 198 -19.77 -7.06 -10.84
N ASP A 199 -19.06 -7.11 -11.96
CA ASP A 199 -17.63 -6.86 -12.06
C ASP A 199 -17.32 -6.19 -13.42
N PRO A 200 -16.88 -4.92 -13.45
CA PRO A 200 -16.67 -4.02 -12.30
C PRO A 200 -17.99 -3.52 -11.69
N LEU A 201 -17.92 -2.94 -10.48
CA LEU A 201 -19.06 -2.28 -9.85
C LEU A 201 -19.44 -0.99 -10.64
N PRO A 202 -20.74 -0.75 -10.90
CA PRO A 202 -21.20 0.46 -11.58
C PRO A 202 -21.04 1.71 -10.70
N ASP A 203 -21.15 2.89 -11.31
CA ASP A 203 -21.00 4.18 -10.63
C ASP A 203 -21.95 4.29 -9.40
N PRO A 204 -21.42 4.60 -8.19
CA PRO A 204 -22.19 4.71 -6.96
C PRO A 204 -23.41 5.65 -7.02
N LEU A 205 -23.43 6.64 -7.92
CA LEU A 205 -24.56 7.56 -8.05
C LEU A 205 -25.74 7.01 -8.88
N SER A 206 -25.56 5.89 -9.58
CA SER A 206 -26.61 5.29 -10.39
C SER A 206 -27.23 4.08 -9.70
N VAL A 207 -28.46 4.21 -9.19
CA VAL A 207 -29.24 3.07 -8.69
C VAL A 207 -30.20 2.64 -9.80
N ASP A 208 -29.84 1.57 -10.51
CA ASP A 208 -30.75 0.92 -11.46
C ASP A 208 -31.50 -0.23 -10.78
N VAL A 209 -32.80 -0.04 -10.56
CA VAL A 209 -33.70 -1.03 -9.96
C VAL A 209 -33.76 -2.35 -10.75
N ARG A 210 -33.44 -2.33 -12.05
CA ARG A 210 -33.46 -3.55 -12.87
C ARG A 210 -32.14 -4.32 -12.83
N ASN A 211 -31.06 -3.67 -12.42
CA ASN A 211 -29.71 -4.22 -12.45
C ASN A 211 -29.05 -4.10 -11.06
N PRO A 212 -29.37 -5.01 -10.13
CA PRO A 212 -28.67 -5.09 -8.86
C PRO A 212 -27.18 -5.41 -9.08
N ILE A 213 -26.31 -4.84 -8.24
CA ILE A 213 -24.87 -5.11 -8.24
C ILE A 213 -24.53 -6.49 -7.66
N ALA A 214 -25.40 -7.03 -6.81
CA ALA A 214 -25.30 -8.41 -6.34
C ALA A 214 -26.69 -9.02 -6.17
N CYS A 215 -26.85 -10.27 -6.57
CA CYS A 215 -28.03 -11.08 -6.30
C CYS A 215 -27.60 -12.37 -5.61
N VAL A 216 -27.99 -12.52 -4.34
CA VAL A 216 -27.61 -13.65 -3.49
C VAL A 216 -28.84 -14.53 -3.27
N PRO A 217 -28.83 -15.79 -3.74
CA PRO A 217 -29.96 -16.70 -3.58
C PRO A 217 -30.06 -17.20 -2.13
N LEU A 218 -31.27 -17.19 -1.58
CA LEU A 218 -31.61 -17.79 -0.31
C LEU A 218 -32.11 -19.21 -0.55
N LYS A 219 -31.39 -20.22 -0.05
CA LYS A 219 -31.62 -21.64 -0.33
C LYS A 219 -31.86 -22.46 0.92
N ILE A 220 -32.80 -23.41 0.82
CA ILE A 220 -32.99 -24.51 1.78
C ILE A 220 -32.78 -25.82 1.03
N GLY A 221 -31.68 -26.52 1.34
CA GLY A 221 -31.23 -27.66 0.53
C GLY A 221 -30.97 -27.22 -0.91
N THR A 222 -31.69 -27.80 -1.87
CA THR A 222 -31.59 -27.44 -3.30
C THR A 222 -32.59 -26.38 -3.74
N ARG A 223 -33.54 -25.99 -2.87
CA ARG A 223 -34.65 -25.11 -3.22
C ARG A 223 -34.33 -23.65 -2.91
N VAL A 224 -34.51 -22.76 -3.88
CA VAL A 224 -34.46 -21.31 -3.67
C VAL A 224 -35.80 -20.84 -3.09
N ILE A 225 -35.76 -20.15 -1.95
CA ILE A 225 -36.93 -19.59 -1.27
C ILE A 225 -37.03 -18.07 -1.42
N GLY A 226 -35.92 -17.41 -1.75
CA GLY A 226 -35.83 -15.97 -1.85
C GLY A 226 -34.52 -15.51 -2.49
N VAL A 227 -34.40 -14.21 -2.68
CA VAL A 227 -33.21 -13.55 -3.24
C VAL A 227 -32.96 -12.27 -2.45
N ILE A 228 -31.72 -12.05 -2.03
CA ILE A 228 -31.26 -10.73 -1.57
C ILE A 228 -30.67 -10.03 -2.79
N ALA A 229 -31.22 -8.87 -3.15
CA ALA A 229 -30.76 -8.03 -4.25
C ALA A 229 -30.14 -6.76 -3.68
N ILE A 230 -28.86 -6.54 -3.92
CA ILE A 230 -28.12 -5.35 -3.47
C ILE A 230 -27.90 -4.45 -4.68
N TYR A 231 -28.14 -3.16 -4.51
CA TYR A 231 -28.06 -2.15 -5.55
C TYR A 231 -26.96 -1.11 -5.28
N ARG A 232 -26.61 -0.89 -4.01
CA ARG A 232 -25.57 0.07 -3.62
C ARG A 232 -24.91 -0.31 -2.31
N LEU A 233 -23.60 -0.10 -2.22
CA LEU A 233 -22.80 -0.25 -1.00
C LEU A 233 -22.49 1.11 -0.39
N LEU A 234 -22.36 1.15 0.93
CA LEU A 234 -21.98 2.31 1.73
C LEU A 234 -20.51 2.71 1.49
N GLN A 235 -19.64 1.70 1.31
CA GLN A 235 -18.24 1.91 0.96
C GLN A 235 -18.10 1.90 -0.56
N GLN A 236 -17.49 2.94 -1.11
CA GLN A 236 -17.17 3.01 -2.53
C GLN A 236 -16.01 2.05 -2.81
N LYS A 237 -16.33 0.90 -3.42
CA LYS A 237 -15.39 -0.10 -3.91
C LYS A 237 -15.55 -0.23 -5.42
N GLU A 238 -14.45 -0.46 -6.14
CA GLU A 238 -14.50 -0.72 -7.59
C GLU A 238 -14.93 -2.15 -7.92
N ARG A 239 -14.68 -3.10 -7.00
CA ARG A 239 -14.96 -4.53 -7.16
C ARG A 239 -15.13 -5.23 -5.82
N PHE A 240 -15.91 -6.30 -5.81
CA PHE A 240 -16.05 -7.20 -4.66
C PHE A 240 -14.72 -7.92 -4.37
N GLN A 241 -14.41 -8.07 -3.09
CA GLN A 241 -13.25 -8.81 -2.61
C GLN A 241 -13.62 -10.27 -2.32
N PRO A 242 -12.65 -11.21 -2.29
CA PRO A 242 -12.89 -12.61 -1.92
C PRO A 242 -13.74 -12.78 -0.67
N LEU A 243 -13.44 -11.98 0.36
CA LEU A 243 -14.14 -11.95 1.63
C LEU A 243 -15.62 -11.57 1.50
N ASP A 244 -15.98 -10.65 0.59
CA ASP A 244 -17.36 -10.22 0.39
C ASP A 244 -18.24 -11.42 -0.06
N PHE A 245 -17.69 -12.30 -0.93
CA PHE A 245 -18.40 -13.50 -1.40
C PHE A 245 -18.62 -14.54 -0.29
N GLU A 246 -17.65 -14.70 0.60
CA GLU A 246 -17.78 -15.59 1.76
C GLU A 246 -18.88 -15.09 2.70
N LEU A 247 -18.89 -13.78 2.99
CA LEU A 247 -19.92 -13.16 3.82
C LEU A 247 -21.33 -13.30 3.20
N PHE A 248 -21.47 -13.09 1.89
CA PHE A 248 -22.75 -13.32 1.20
C PHE A 248 -23.23 -14.76 1.34
N THR A 249 -22.33 -15.72 1.16
CA THR A 249 -22.66 -17.15 1.23
C THR A 249 -23.09 -17.55 2.63
N LEU A 250 -22.37 -17.09 3.65
CA LEU A 250 -22.66 -17.39 5.06
C LEU A 250 -23.96 -16.74 5.52
N LEU A 251 -24.16 -15.45 5.19
CA LEU A 251 -25.41 -14.76 5.48
C LEU A 251 -26.59 -15.45 4.79
N ALA A 252 -26.44 -15.82 3.52
CA ALA A 252 -27.49 -16.53 2.79
C ALA A 252 -27.86 -17.84 3.48
N GLY A 253 -26.90 -18.64 3.95
CA GLY A 253 -27.17 -19.88 4.67
C GLY A 253 -28.02 -19.69 5.94
N HIS A 254 -27.63 -18.75 6.80
CA HIS A 254 -28.36 -18.47 8.05
C HIS A 254 -29.70 -17.77 7.81
N ALA A 255 -29.71 -16.72 6.98
CA ALA A 255 -30.92 -15.97 6.68
C ALA A 255 -31.97 -16.85 6.00
N SER A 256 -31.57 -17.75 5.09
CA SER A 256 -32.50 -18.70 4.46
C SER A 256 -33.20 -19.54 5.51
N THR A 257 -32.42 -20.16 6.41
CA THR A 257 -32.93 -21.06 7.45
C THR A 257 -33.84 -20.34 8.43
N ALA A 258 -33.44 -19.16 8.91
CA ALA A 258 -34.23 -18.36 9.84
C ALA A 258 -35.55 -17.84 9.21
N LEU A 259 -35.47 -17.26 8.01
CA LEU A 259 -36.66 -16.74 7.31
C LEU A 259 -37.62 -17.86 6.92
N PHE A 260 -37.11 -19.03 6.53
CA PHE A 260 -37.95 -20.19 6.25
C PHE A 260 -38.66 -20.71 7.50
N SER A 261 -37.92 -20.83 8.60
CA SER A 261 -38.44 -21.40 9.85
C SER A 261 -39.52 -20.51 10.46
N SER A 262 -39.30 -19.19 10.49
CA SER A 262 -40.30 -18.21 10.93
C SER A 262 -41.56 -18.23 10.08
N LYS A 263 -41.44 -18.26 8.75
CA LYS A 263 -42.61 -18.33 7.84
C LYS A 263 -43.37 -19.65 7.96
N LEU A 264 -42.67 -20.76 8.22
CA LEU A 264 -43.30 -22.06 8.48
C LEU A 264 -44.05 -22.03 9.82
N TYR A 265 -43.46 -21.44 10.85
CA TYR A 265 -44.09 -21.28 12.17
C TYR A 265 -45.36 -20.44 12.10
N GLU A 266 -45.32 -19.27 11.45
CA GLU A 266 -46.51 -18.43 11.26
C GLU A 266 -47.65 -19.15 10.53
N ARG A 267 -47.32 -19.97 9.51
CA ARG A 267 -48.32 -20.76 8.79
C ARG A 267 -48.95 -21.83 9.68
N SER A 268 -48.17 -22.43 10.59
CA SER A 268 -48.66 -23.42 11.54
C SER A 268 -49.60 -22.78 12.57
N GLU A 269 -49.20 -21.65 13.16
CA GLU A 269 -50.00 -20.90 14.12
C GLU A 269 -51.33 -20.42 13.52
N LYS A 270 -51.32 -19.87 12.29
CA LYS A 270 -52.55 -19.45 11.60
C LYS A 270 -53.53 -20.60 11.42
N LYS A 271 -53.06 -21.79 11.00
CA LYS A 271 -53.91 -22.98 10.85
C LYS A 271 -54.48 -23.45 12.18
N LEU A 272 -53.70 -23.43 13.26
CA LEU A 272 -54.19 -23.78 14.59
C LEU A 272 -55.27 -22.81 15.07
N SER A 273 -55.07 -21.51 14.86
CA SER A 273 -56.05 -20.48 15.20
C SER A 273 -57.35 -20.61 14.39
N GLU A 274 -57.25 -20.91 13.09
CA GLU A 274 -58.42 -21.17 12.22
C GLU A 274 -59.21 -22.40 12.70
N LEU A 275 -58.51 -23.49 13.06
CA LEU A 275 -59.15 -24.71 13.58
C LEU A 275 -59.81 -24.47 14.94
N GLN A 276 -59.16 -23.72 15.84
CA GLN A 276 -59.75 -23.33 17.12
C GLN A 276 -61.01 -22.48 16.91
N GLY A 277 -60.96 -21.48 16.03
CA GLY A 277 -62.13 -20.66 15.71
C GLY A 277 -63.29 -21.48 15.12
N PHE A 278 -62.98 -22.50 14.30
CA PHE A 278 -64.01 -23.41 13.78
C PHE A 278 -64.61 -24.31 14.88
N LEU A 279 -63.79 -24.80 15.81
CA LEU A 279 -64.26 -25.59 16.96
C LEU A 279 -65.12 -24.74 17.90
N ASP A 280 -64.75 -23.48 18.14
CA ASP A 280 -65.53 -22.56 18.98
C ASP A 280 -66.91 -22.29 18.35
N LEU A 281 -66.99 -22.17 17.02
CA LEU A 281 -68.26 -22.04 16.30
C LEU A 281 -69.14 -23.29 16.39
N LEU A 282 -68.55 -24.48 16.45
CA LEU A 282 -69.29 -25.75 16.59
C LEU A 282 -69.71 -26.06 18.03
N THR A 283 -68.97 -25.54 19.01
CA THR A 283 -69.20 -25.79 20.44
C THR A 283 -69.91 -24.63 21.15
N ALA A 284 -70.08 -23.49 20.47
CA ALA A 284 -70.94 -22.41 20.94
C ALA A 284 -72.37 -22.92 21.12
N PRO A 285 -73.00 -22.71 22.30
CA PRO A 285 -74.37 -23.15 22.52
C PRO A 285 -75.30 -22.43 21.55
N SER A 286 -76.09 -23.20 20.81
CA SER A 286 -77.22 -22.68 20.04
C SER A 286 -78.15 -21.88 20.97
N PRO A 287 -78.69 -20.72 20.51
CA PRO A 287 -79.56 -19.89 21.34
C PRO A 287 -80.83 -20.62 21.79
#